data_AF-A0AAJ1B065-F1
#
_entry.id   AF-A0AAJ1B065-F1
#
_cell.length_a   1.000
_cell.length_b   1.000
_cell.length_c   1.000
_cell.angle_alpha   90.00
_cell.angle_beta   90.00
_cell.angle_gamma   90.00
#
_symmetry.space_group_name_H-M   'P 1'
#
loop_
_entity.id
_entity.type
_entity.pdbx_description
1 polymer ?
#
loop_
_entity_poly.entity_id
_entity_poly.type
_entity_poly.pdbx_seq_one_letter_code
_entity_poly.pdbx_strand_id
1 'polypeptide(L)' 'MPYVSTFDRTQMMMCSWDSFVDPKSIARLMDAFVNSLDLTKYGVKEAAVEGRPSYDPKGRYKLYIYGSRKGIRSS' A
#
# COMPACT_ATOMS: atom_id res chain seq x y z
N MET A 1 -24.51 5.86 -30.28
CA MET A 1 -23.67 6.35 -29.16
C MET A 1 -22.35 6.84 -29.74
N PRO A 2 -21.85 8.02 -29.34
CA PRO A 2 -20.54 8.49 -29.77
C PRO A 2 -19.42 7.58 -29.22
N TYR A 3 -18.34 7.45 -29.97
CA TYR A 3 -17.19 6.61 -29.61
C TYR A 3 -16.39 7.26 -28.47
N VAL A 4 -15.84 6.47 -27.56
CA VAL A 4 -14.92 6.96 -26.52
C VAL A 4 -13.51 7.10 -27.12
N SER A 5 -12.92 8.28 -27.04
CA SER A 5 -11.56 8.54 -27.52
C SER A 5 -10.51 7.75 -26.74
N THR A 6 -9.53 7.18 -27.44
CA THR A 6 -8.39 6.47 -26.86
C THR A 6 -7.25 7.42 -26.49
N PHE A 7 -6.30 6.95 -25.69
CA PHE A 7 -5.10 7.71 -25.30
C PHE A 7 -3.93 7.47 -26.26
N ASP A 8 -3.08 8.49 -26.47
CA ASP A 8 -1.84 8.34 -27.23
C ASP A 8 -0.80 7.53 -26.44
N ARG A 9 -0.21 6.51 -27.08
CA ARG A 9 0.79 5.61 -26.46
C ARG A 9 2.14 6.28 -26.23
N THR A 10 2.42 7.40 -26.90
CA THR A 10 3.67 8.16 -26.74
C THR A 10 3.56 9.31 -25.74
N GLN A 11 2.37 9.52 -25.17
CA GLN A 11 2.13 10.60 -24.23
C GLN A 11 2.84 10.35 -22.90
N MET A 12 3.61 11.35 -22.44
CA MET A 12 4.24 11.34 -21.12
C MET A 12 3.18 11.57 -20.03
N MET A 13 3.29 10.80 -18.93
CA MET A 13 2.48 10.98 -17.72
C MET A 13 3.39 11.05 -16.50
N MET A 14 3.17 12.05 -15.64
CA MET A 14 3.84 12.17 -14.34
C MET A 14 2.80 12.39 -13.25
N CYS A 15 2.71 11.47 -12.30
CA CYS A 15 1.82 11.55 -11.15
C CYS A 15 2.45 10.83 -9.96
N SER A 16 1.98 11.16 -8.75
CA SER A 16 2.40 10.44 -7.55
C SER A 16 1.63 9.13 -7.43
N TRP A 17 2.20 8.13 -6.75
CA TRP A 17 1.46 6.92 -6.40
C TRP A 17 0.20 7.23 -5.56
N ASP A 18 0.27 8.26 -4.73
CA ASP A 18 -0.88 8.73 -3.94
C ASP A 18 -2.02 9.30 -4.81
N SER A 19 -1.70 9.77 -6.04
CA SER A 19 -2.71 10.25 -6.99
C SER A 19 -3.65 9.14 -7.46
N PHE A 20 -3.24 7.87 -7.34
CA PHE A 20 -4.08 6.72 -7.66
C PHE A 20 -4.95 6.25 -6.49
N VAL A 21 -4.80 6.85 -5.31
CA VAL A 21 -5.58 6.47 -4.12
C VAL A 21 -6.73 7.45 -3.96
N ASP A 22 -7.97 6.93 -4.01
CA ASP A 22 -9.16 7.76 -3.82
C ASP A 22 -9.09 8.57 -2.50
N PRO A 23 -9.47 9.87 -2.49
CA PRO A 23 -9.41 10.72 -1.29
C PRO A 23 -10.19 10.18 -0.09
N LYS A 24 -11.27 9.43 -0.33
CA LYS A 24 -12.12 8.79 0.68
C LYS A 24 -11.79 7.30 0.86
N SER A 25 -10.71 6.81 0.24
CA SER A 25 -10.26 5.43 0.41
C SER A 25 -9.87 5.16 1.86
N ILE A 26 -10.34 4.04 2.40
CA ILE A 26 -9.92 3.57 3.72
C ILE A 26 -8.42 3.27 3.79
N ALA A 27 -7.76 3.06 2.65
CA ALA A 27 -6.30 2.88 2.61
C ALA A 27 -5.57 4.05 3.26
N ARG A 28 -6.10 5.28 3.13
CA ARG A 28 -5.51 6.48 3.76
C ARG A 28 -5.62 6.44 5.29
N LEU A 29 -6.76 5.97 5.82
CA LEU A 29 -6.94 5.76 7.26
C LEU A 29 -6.00 4.68 7.79
N MET A 30 -5.88 3.56 7.06
CA MET A 30 -4.95 2.48 7.41
C MET A 30 -3.49 2.96 7.39
N ASP A 31 -3.13 3.78 6.40
CA ASP A 31 -1.79 4.35 6.30
C ASP A 31 -1.49 5.26 7.49
N ALA A 32 -2.36 6.22 7.81
CA ALA A 32 -2.23 7.10 8.97
C ALA A 32 -2.15 6.31 10.29
N PHE A 33 -3.03 5.31 10.47
CA PHE A 33 -3.03 4.45 11.66
C PHE A 33 -1.71 3.69 11.81
N VAL A 34 -1.29 2.94 10.79
CA VAL A 34 -0.06 2.13 10.87
C VAL A 34 1.19 3.00 10.98
N ASN A 35 1.21 4.17 10.34
CA ASN A 35 2.34 5.09 10.44
C ASN A 35 2.47 5.67 11.85
N SER A 36 1.36 5.85 12.58
CA SER A 36 1.36 6.30 13.98
C SER A 36 1.84 5.25 14.99
N LEU A 37 1.93 3.98 14.61
CA LEU A 37 2.37 2.91 15.50
C LEU A 37 3.90 2.92 15.70
N ASP A 38 4.29 2.76 16.96
CA ASP A 38 5.68 2.50 17.36
C ASP A 38 5.92 0.98 17.38
N LEU A 39 6.33 0.45 16.23
CA LEU A 39 6.51 -0.99 16.02
C LEU A 39 7.58 -1.62 16.94
N THR A 40 8.49 -0.83 17.49
CA THR A 40 9.54 -1.33 18.40
C THR A 40 8.93 -1.90 19.69
N LYS A 41 7.79 -1.34 20.14
CA LYS A 41 7.07 -1.78 21.34
C LYS A 41 6.29 -3.07 21.15
N TYR A 42 6.09 -3.51 19.91
CA TYR A 42 5.28 -4.69 19.59
C TYR A 42 6.13 -5.94 19.31
N GLY A 43 7.42 -5.92 19.67
CA GLY A 43 8.31 -7.07 19.50
C GLY A 43 8.64 -7.40 18.04
N VAL A 44 8.55 -6.41 17.15
CA VAL A 44 9.00 -6.57 15.76
C VAL A 44 10.50 -6.79 15.77
N LYS A 45 10.93 -7.95 15.26
CA LYS A 45 12.35 -8.30 15.18
C LYS A 45 13.06 -7.41 14.17
N GLU A 46 14.34 -7.16 14.42
CA GLU A 46 15.21 -6.48 13.47
C GLU A 46 15.32 -7.27 12.16
N ALA A 47 15.53 -6.55 11.05
CA ALA A 47 15.67 -7.17 9.75
C ALA A 47 16.95 -8.01 9.71
N ALA A 48 16.87 -9.20 9.11
CA ALA A 48 18.05 -10.02 8.87
C ALA A 48 19.04 -9.27 7.96
N VAL A 49 20.31 -9.29 8.35
CA VAL A 49 21.41 -8.65 7.60
C VAL A 49 21.82 -9.51 6.39
N GLU A 50 21.65 -10.82 6.49
CA GLU A 50 22.01 -11.79 5.46
C GLU A 50 20.78 -12.36 4.76
N GLY A 51 20.95 -12.73 3.49
CA GLY A 51 19.89 -13.31 2.66
C GLY A 51 18.96 -12.27 2.04
N ARG A 52 17.70 -12.66 1.79
CA ARG A 52 16.72 -11.76 1.17
C ARG A 52 16.26 -10.70 2.18
N PRO A 53 16.32 -9.41 1.84
CA PRO A 53 15.82 -8.35 2.72
C PRO A 53 14.38 -8.59 3.16
N SER A 54 14.11 -8.32 4.42
CA SER A 54 12.76 -8.39 4.97
C SER A 54 11.89 -7.27 4.40
N TYR A 55 10.60 -7.55 4.23
CA TYR A 55 9.61 -6.51 3.91
C TYR A 55 9.50 -5.51 5.06
N ASP A 56 9.25 -4.25 4.73
CA ASP A 56 8.91 -3.22 5.72
C ASP A 56 7.74 -3.70 6.60
N PRO A 57 7.93 -3.78 7.93
CA PRO A 57 6.88 -4.20 8.85
C PRO A 57 5.62 -3.35 8.71
N LYS A 58 5.73 -2.02 8.57
CA LYS A 58 4.56 -1.14 8.43
C LYS A 58 3.80 -1.45 7.13
N GLY A 59 4.50 -1.62 6.02
CA GLY A 59 3.93 -2.09 4.75
C GLY A 59 3.16 -3.41 4.90
N ARG A 60 3.73 -4.39 5.60
CA ARG A 60 3.02 -5.66 5.87
C ARG A 60 1.77 -5.48 6.71
N TYR A 61 1.80 -4.68 7.77
CA TYR A 61 0.61 -4.41 8.58
C TYR A 61 -0.52 -3.78 7.76
N LYS A 62 -0.21 -2.80 6.91
CA LYS A 62 -1.20 -2.18 6.01
C LYS A 62 -1.87 -3.23 5.11
N LEU A 63 -1.07 -4.13 4.53
CA LEU A 63 -1.60 -5.22 3.69
C LEU A 63 -2.47 -6.21 4.47
N TYR A 64 -2.06 -6.61 5.67
CA TYR A 64 -2.85 -7.52 6.50
C TYR A 64 -4.20 -6.93 6.90
N ILE A 65 -4.21 -5.67 7.36
CA ILE A 65 -5.44 -4.96 7.74
C ILE A 65 -6.35 -4.79 6.52
N TYR A 66 -5.78 -4.38 5.37
CA TYR A 66 -6.54 -4.21 4.14
C TYR A 66 -7.14 -5.53 3.63
N GLY A 67 -6.32 -6.59 3.55
CA GLY A 67 -6.73 -7.91 3.11
C GLY A 67 -7.80 -8.52 4.02
N SER A 68 -7.60 -8.45 5.33
CA SER A 68 -8.59 -8.88 6.34
C SER A 68 -9.95 -8.20 6.11
N ARG A 69 -9.98 -6.88 5.95
CA ARG A 69 -11.22 -6.13 5.69
C ARG A 69 -11.89 -6.49 4.37
N LYS A 70 -11.11 -6.78 3.33
CA LYS A 70 -11.62 -7.13 2.00
C LYS A 70 -11.94 -8.62 1.85
N GLY A 71 -11.74 -9.43 2.89
CA GLY A 71 -11.91 -10.88 2.82
C GLY A 71 -10.84 -11.58 1.97
N ILE A 72 -9.77 -10.86 1.61
CA ILE A 72 -8.64 -11.40 0.86
C ILE A 72 -7.69 -12.01 1.88
N ARG A 73 -7.74 -13.34 1.99
CA ARG A 73 -6.89 -14.10 2.91
C ARG A 73 -5.57 -14.43 2.20
N SER A 74 -4.45 -14.29 2.91
CA SER A 74 -3.23 -14.97 2.46
C SER A 74 -3.42 -16.47 2.70
N SER A 75 -3.16 -17.27 1.68
CA SER A 75 -3.07 -18.73 1.76
C SER A 75 -1.98 -19.18 2.72
#